data_AF-A0A946MRT0-F1
#
_entry.id   AF-A0A946MRT0-F1
#
_cell.length_a   1.000
_cell.length_b   1.000
_cell.length_c   1.000
_cell.angle_alpha   90.00
_cell.angle_beta   90.00
_cell.angle_gamma   90.00
#
_symmetry.space_group_name_H-M   'P 1'
#
loop_
_entity.id
_entity.type
_entity.pdbx_description
1 polymer ?
#
loop_
_entity_poly.entity_id
_entity_poly.type
_entity_poly.pdbx_seq_one_letter_code
_entity_poly.pdbx_strand_id
1 'polypeptide(L)'
;PPEYGLTIPPLNDGGWWLIVGALLTLSIMLWWARTFRISRNLGMSNYLAWAFGAAILLYLVLGFIRPILMGSWAEAVPFGVFPHLDWTAAFSLRYGNLFYNPFHMLSIAFLYGSAVLFAMHGATILATSRYGADREIDQITDRGTAAERGALFWRWCMGFNASMESIHRWGWWFAVLTVLTGAIGILLTGTVVENWYLWGMKHGIVPAYPPIEATPVIDPMIGGAQ
;
A
#
# COMPACT_ATOMS: atom_id res chain seq x y z
N PRO A 1 22.48 -12.01 6.98
CA PRO A 1 22.79 -12.82 5.77
C PRO A 1 21.84 -14.01 5.59
N PRO A 2 21.67 -14.54 4.37
CA PRO A 2 20.74 -15.64 4.10
C PRO A 2 21.14 -16.96 4.78
N GLU A 3 22.43 -17.18 5.02
CA GLU A 3 22.98 -18.40 5.66
C GLU A 3 22.45 -18.68 7.07
N TYR A 4 21.96 -17.66 7.78
CA TYR A 4 21.39 -17.81 9.12
C TYR A 4 19.91 -18.22 9.11
N GLY A 5 19.25 -18.20 7.95
CA GLY A 5 17.81 -18.46 7.82
C GLY A 5 16.99 -17.58 8.77
N LEU A 6 16.24 -18.22 9.69
CA LEU A 6 15.44 -17.55 10.73
C LEU A 6 16.10 -17.56 12.13
N THR A 7 17.33 -18.04 12.26
CA THR A 7 18.03 -17.98 13.55
C THR A 7 18.41 -16.53 13.90
N ILE A 8 18.72 -16.27 15.18
CA ILE A 8 19.23 -14.96 15.60
C ILE A 8 20.69 -14.87 15.12
N PRO A 9 21.03 -13.97 14.17
CA PRO A 9 22.39 -13.86 13.66
C PRO A 9 23.28 -13.06 14.62
N PRO A 10 24.62 -13.09 14.44
CA PRO A 10 25.55 -12.27 15.19
C PRO A 10 25.21 -10.78 15.13
N LEU A 11 25.51 -10.02 16.19
CA LEU A 11 25.14 -8.60 16.30
C LEU A 11 25.64 -7.76 15.13
N ASN A 12 26.92 -7.94 14.75
CA ASN A 12 27.57 -7.24 13.65
C ASN A 12 27.14 -7.73 12.26
N ASP A 13 26.24 -8.71 12.18
CA ASP A 13 25.85 -9.37 10.93
C ASP A 13 24.33 -9.62 10.84
N GLY A 14 23.55 -8.64 11.34
CA GLY A 14 22.09 -8.62 11.28
C GLY A 14 21.39 -8.71 12.64
N GLY A 15 22.11 -9.05 13.72
CA GLY A 15 21.49 -9.15 15.05
C GLY A 15 20.96 -7.80 15.54
N TRP A 16 21.68 -6.70 15.27
CA TRP A 16 21.18 -5.35 15.55
C TRP A 16 19.91 -5.02 14.77
N TRP A 17 19.80 -5.47 13.52
CA TRP A 17 18.61 -5.25 12.70
C TRP A 17 17.38 -5.91 13.34
N LEU A 18 17.50 -7.14 13.84
CA LEU A 18 16.40 -7.83 14.53
C LEU A 18 15.97 -7.12 15.81
N ILE A 19 16.92 -6.67 16.63
CA ILE A 19 16.62 -5.95 17.88
C ILE A 19 15.85 -4.66 17.57
N VAL A 20 16.34 -3.88 16.60
CA VAL A 20 15.68 -2.64 16.18
C VAL A 20 14.29 -2.91 15.62
N GLY A 21 14.14 -3.93 14.76
CA GLY A 21 12.84 -4.33 14.21
C GLY A 21 11.85 -4.77 15.28
N ALA A 22 12.29 -5.51 16.30
CA ALA A 22 11.44 -5.91 17.42
C ALA A 22 10.97 -4.71 18.26
N LEU A 23 11.89 -3.81 18.62
CA LEU A 23 11.57 -2.60 19.39
C LEU A 23 10.66 -1.65 18.60
N LEU A 24 10.90 -1.48 17.31
CA LEU A 24 10.05 -0.69 16.41
C LEU A 24 8.63 -1.28 16.33
N THR A 25 8.53 -2.59 16.16
CA THR A 25 7.24 -3.30 16.12
C THR A 25 6.46 -3.10 17.42
N LEU A 26 7.12 -3.26 18.58
CA LEU A 26 6.49 -2.99 19.87
C LEU A 26 6.01 -1.54 19.98
N SER A 27 6.83 -0.57 19.58
CA SER A 27 6.47 0.85 19.58
C SER A 27 5.21 1.12 18.75
N ILE A 28 5.14 0.57 17.53
CA ILE A 28 3.98 0.70 16.62
C ILE A 28 2.73 0.07 17.24
N MET A 29 2.84 -1.13 17.83
CA MET A 29 1.70 -1.81 18.45
C MET A 29 1.18 -1.08 19.69
N LEU A 30 2.08 -0.49 20.49
CA LEU A 30 1.70 0.37 21.61
C LEU A 30 1.02 1.66 21.12
N TRP A 31 1.49 2.24 20.01
CA TRP A 31 0.83 3.38 19.39
C TRP A 31 -0.57 3.02 18.88
N TRP A 32 -0.73 1.84 18.28
CA TRP A 32 -2.04 1.35 17.85
C TRP A 32 -3.01 1.18 19.02
N ALA A 33 -2.56 0.55 20.11
CA ALA A 33 -3.35 0.46 21.34
C ALA A 33 -3.70 1.85 21.92
N ARG A 34 -2.78 2.81 21.85
CA ARG A 34 -3.04 4.22 22.22
C ARG A 34 -4.15 4.82 21.36
N THR A 35 -4.14 4.62 20.03
CA THR A 35 -5.19 5.16 19.14
C THR A 35 -6.58 4.64 19.50
N PHE A 36 -6.73 3.34 19.79
CA PHE A 36 -7.99 2.78 20.28
C PHE A 36 -8.44 3.39 21.61
N ARG A 37 -7.52 3.52 22.58
CA ARG A 37 -7.85 4.06 23.91
C ARG A 37 -8.34 5.50 23.82
N ILE A 38 -7.68 6.33 23.00
CA ILE A 38 -8.09 7.74 22.83
C ILE A 38 -9.51 7.82 22.25
N SER A 39 -9.81 7.10 21.16
CA SER A 39 -11.14 7.11 20.57
C SER A 39 -12.22 6.65 21.57
N ARG A 40 -11.98 5.58 22.32
CA ARG A 40 -12.92 5.08 23.33
C ARG A 40 -13.13 6.06 24.49
N ASN A 41 -12.06 6.67 25.00
CA ASN A 41 -12.13 7.64 26.09
C ASN A 41 -12.92 8.90 25.71
N LEU A 42 -12.95 9.23 24.42
CA LEU A 42 -13.71 10.36 23.88
C LEU A 42 -15.11 9.97 23.35
N GLY A 43 -15.55 8.71 23.54
CA GLY A 43 -16.84 8.23 23.03
C GLY A 43 -16.93 8.13 21.50
N MET A 44 -15.80 8.10 20.80
CA MET A 44 -15.71 8.05 19.34
C MET A 44 -15.61 6.60 18.82
N SER A 45 -16.07 6.39 17.58
CA SER A 45 -15.82 5.14 16.84
C SER A 45 -14.33 4.97 16.52
N ASN A 46 -13.90 3.73 16.28
CA ASN A 46 -12.47 3.38 16.10
C ASN A 46 -11.98 3.38 14.64
N TYR A 47 -12.61 4.15 13.73
CA TYR A 47 -12.24 4.17 12.30
C TYR A 47 -10.74 4.48 12.06
N LEU A 48 -10.16 5.41 12.84
CA LEU A 48 -8.74 5.74 12.74
C LEU A 48 -7.84 4.55 13.11
N ALA A 49 -8.15 3.87 14.22
CA ALA A 49 -7.39 2.71 14.67
C ALA A 49 -7.46 1.55 13.67
N TRP A 50 -8.62 1.35 13.03
CA TRP A 50 -8.76 0.32 11.98
C TRP A 50 -7.96 0.65 10.73
N ALA A 51 -7.96 1.90 10.27
CA ALA A 51 -7.12 2.31 9.14
C ALA A 51 -5.63 2.16 9.46
N PHE A 52 -5.22 2.54 10.67
CA PHE A 52 -3.85 2.34 11.11
C PHE A 52 -3.48 0.85 11.18
N GLY A 53 -4.40 -0.02 11.60
CA GLY A 53 -4.22 -1.47 11.58
C GLY A 53 -3.91 -2.03 10.19
N ALA A 54 -4.54 -1.50 9.12
CA ALA A 54 -4.24 -1.90 7.75
C ALA A 54 -2.81 -1.49 7.32
N ALA A 55 -2.33 -0.32 7.75
CA ALA A 55 -0.94 0.11 7.50
C ALA A 55 0.07 -0.74 8.27
N ILE A 56 -0.25 -1.11 9.52
CA ILE A 56 0.56 -2.02 10.33
C ILE A 56 0.66 -3.39 9.68
N LEU A 57 -0.41 -3.90 9.06
CA LEU A 57 -0.38 -5.16 8.33
C LEU A 57 0.67 -5.12 7.20
N LEU A 58 0.68 -4.09 6.36
CA LEU A 58 1.69 -3.95 5.31
C LEU A 58 3.12 -3.92 5.90
N TYR A 59 3.33 -3.12 6.94
CA TYR A 59 4.62 -3.06 7.65
C TYR A 59 5.07 -4.43 8.16
N LEU A 60 4.19 -5.19 8.81
CA LEU A 60 4.49 -6.53 9.32
C LEU A 60 4.72 -7.53 8.19
N VAL A 61 3.99 -7.43 7.08
CA VAL A 61 4.22 -8.29 5.92
C VAL A 61 5.61 -8.09 5.34
N LEU A 62 6.06 -6.84 5.20
CA LEU A 62 7.38 -6.49 4.68
C LEU A 62 8.54 -6.96 5.58
N GLY A 63 8.44 -6.70 6.89
CA GLY A 63 9.55 -6.88 7.82
C GLY A 63 9.54 -8.17 8.64
N PHE A 64 8.43 -8.92 8.65
CA PHE A 64 8.26 -10.03 9.58
C PHE A 64 7.55 -11.25 8.97
N ILE A 65 6.29 -11.11 8.55
CA ILE A 65 5.45 -12.25 8.13
C ILE A 65 6.02 -12.91 6.87
N ARG A 66 6.29 -12.14 5.81
CA ARG A 66 6.83 -12.71 4.57
C ARG A 66 8.25 -13.27 4.78
N PRO A 67 9.20 -12.57 5.44
CA PRO A 67 10.51 -13.17 5.76
C PRO A 67 10.42 -14.52 6.47
N ILE A 68 9.48 -14.70 7.41
CA ILE A 68 9.22 -15.99 8.07
C ILE A 68 8.73 -17.03 7.07
N LEU A 69 7.76 -16.70 6.22
CA LEU A 69 7.24 -17.62 5.20
C LEU A 69 8.30 -18.01 4.15
N MET A 70 9.23 -17.11 3.85
CA MET A 70 10.38 -17.35 2.97
C MET A 70 11.54 -18.06 3.68
N GLY A 71 11.46 -18.25 4.99
CA GLY A 71 12.50 -18.95 5.77
C GLY A 71 13.81 -18.17 5.96
N SER A 72 13.82 -16.84 5.75
CA SER A 72 15.05 -16.04 5.87
C SER A 72 14.80 -14.59 6.28
N TRP A 73 15.53 -14.12 7.30
CA TRP A 73 15.53 -12.69 7.66
C TRP A 73 16.16 -11.80 6.59
N ALA A 74 16.98 -12.35 5.69
CA ALA A 74 17.61 -11.58 4.61
C ALA A 74 16.59 -11.02 3.59
N GLU A 75 15.37 -11.52 3.60
CA GLU A 75 14.27 -11.05 2.76
C GLU A 75 13.60 -9.77 3.30
N ALA A 76 13.88 -9.38 4.54
CA ALA A 76 13.25 -8.24 5.19
C ALA A 76 13.86 -6.90 4.78
N VAL A 77 13.11 -5.81 5.01
CA VAL A 77 13.51 -4.45 4.60
C VAL A 77 14.64 -3.90 5.49
N PRO A 78 15.73 -3.35 4.93
CA PRO A 78 16.79 -2.71 5.71
C PRO A 78 16.36 -1.33 6.24
N PHE A 79 16.90 -0.93 7.40
CA PHE A 79 16.68 0.41 7.97
C PHE A 79 17.71 1.40 7.42
N GLY A 80 17.29 2.26 6.49
CA GLY A 80 18.12 3.34 5.95
C GLY A 80 17.45 4.00 4.75
N VAL A 81 17.77 5.28 4.48
CA VAL A 81 17.11 6.05 3.41
C VAL A 81 17.35 5.45 2.03
N PHE A 82 18.59 5.29 1.56
CA PHE A 82 18.82 4.61 0.29
C PHE A 82 18.67 3.09 0.39
N PRO A 83 19.13 2.40 1.45
CA PRO A 83 18.98 0.95 1.54
C PRO A 83 17.55 0.42 1.41
N HIS A 84 16.54 1.10 1.96
CA HIS A 84 15.15 0.63 1.79
C HIS A 84 14.62 0.87 0.37
N LEU A 85 15.13 1.88 -0.34
CA LEU A 85 14.83 2.11 -1.76
C LEU A 85 15.51 1.05 -2.63
N ASP A 86 16.77 0.71 -2.31
CA ASP A 86 17.51 -0.37 -2.98
C ASP A 86 16.79 -1.70 -2.82
N TRP A 87 16.28 -2.00 -1.61
CA TRP A 87 15.45 -3.18 -1.37
C TRP A 87 14.19 -3.18 -2.24
N THR A 88 13.53 -2.03 -2.40
CA THR A 88 12.32 -1.91 -3.22
C THR A 88 12.59 -2.28 -4.68
N ALA A 89 13.72 -1.81 -5.24
CA ALA A 89 14.15 -2.17 -6.59
C ALA A 89 14.57 -3.63 -6.69
N ALA A 90 15.42 -4.11 -5.76
CA ALA A 90 15.93 -5.48 -5.74
C ALA A 90 14.81 -6.51 -5.62
N PHE A 91 13.79 -6.23 -4.80
CA PHE A 91 12.61 -7.08 -4.65
C PHE A 91 11.84 -7.20 -5.97
N SER A 92 11.62 -6.08 -6.68
CA SER A 92 10.94 -6.08 -7.97
C SER A 92 11.72 -6.89 -9.02
N LEU A 93 13.04 -6.73 -9.07
CA LEU A 93 13.90 -7.49 -9.98
C LEU A 93 13.87 -8.99 -9.67
N ARG A 94 14.00 -9.36 -8.38
CA ARG A 94 14.06 -10.75 -7.94
C ARG A 94 12.80 -11.54 -8.28
N TYR A 95 11.63 -10.90 -8.20
CA TYR A 95 10.33 -11.54 -8.40
C TYR A 95 9.67 -11.18 -9.72
N GLY A 96 10.47 -10.84 -10.73
CA GLY A 96 10.01 -10.73 -12.12
C GLY A 96 9.07 -9.56 -12.36
N ASN A 97 9.49 -8.37 -11.94
CA ASN A 97 8.84 -7.08 -12.19
C ASN A 97 7.45 -6.92 -11.53
N LEU A 98 7.41 -6.15 -10.43
CA LEU A 98 6.18 -5.86 -9.69
C LEU A 98 5.11 -5.09 -10.49
N PHE A 99 5.43 -4.49 -11.63
CA PHE A 99 4.39 -3.89 -12.48
C PHE A 99 3.38 -4.94 -12.99
N TYR A 100 3.74 -6.22 -13.02
CA TYR A 100 2.83 -7.32 -13.39
C TYR A 100 2.11 -7.98 -12.20
N ASN A 101 2.36 -7.51 -10.97
CA ASN A 101 1.61 -7.94 -9.80
C ASN A 101 0.25 -7.20 -9.74
N PRO A 102 -0.90 -7.89 -9.84
CA PRO A 102 -2.21 -7.23 -9.88
C PRO A 102 -2.54 -6.48 -8.59
N PHE A 103 -2.03 -6.92 -7.44
CA PHE A 103 -2.22 -6.21 -6.17
C PHE A 103 -1.34 -4.97 -6.05
N HIS A 104 -0.18 -4.96 -6.70
CA HIS A 104 0.63 -3.75 -6.85
C HIS A 104 -0.07 -2.73 -7.75
N MET A 105 -0.68 -3.17 -8.87
CA MET A 105 -1.52 -2.31 -9.71
C MET A 105 -2.68 -1.69 -8.92
N LEU A 106 -3.39 -2.51 -8.13
CA LEU A 106 -4.48 -2.03 -7.27
C LEU A 106 -3.98 -1.03 -6.20
N SER A 107 -2.85 -1.31 -5.55
CA SER A 107 -2.26 -0.42 -4.55
C SER A 107 -1.94 0.96 -5.14
N ILE A 108 -1.38 1.00 -6.37
CA ILE A 108 -1.14 2.25 -7.11
C ILE A 108 -2.47 2.95 -7.42
N ALA A 109 -3.48 2.23 -7.91
CA ALA A 109 -4.78 2.80 -8.23
C ALA A 109 -5.43 3.46 -7.00
N PHE A 110 -5.35 2.82 -5.84
CA PHE A 110 -5.86 3.37 -4.58
C PHE A 110 -5.01 4.53 -4.04
N LEU A 111 -3.68 4.48 -4.22
CA LEU A 111 -2.80 5.58 -3.83
C LEU A 111 -3.10 6.84 -4.65
N TYR A 112 -3.14 6.70 -5.98
CA TYR A 112 -3.49 7.80 -6.90
C TYR A 112 -4.93 8.26 -6.67
N GLY A 113 -5.85 7.32 -6.50
CA GLY A 113 -7.24 7.62 -6.17
C GLY A 113 -7.38 8.38 -4.84
N SER A 114 -6.55 8.09 -3.84
CA SER A 114 -6.53 8.83 -2.57
C SER A 114 -6.11 10.29 -2.78
N ALA A 115 -5.07 10.53 -3.57
CA ALA A 115 -4.63 11.89 -3.91
C ALA A 115 -5.72 12.65 -4.69
N VAL A 116 -6.33 12.00 -5.69
CA VAL A 116 -7.43 12.57 -6.47
C VAL A 116 -8.63 12.90 -5.58
N LEU A 117 -9.08 11.95 -4.76
CA LEU A 117 -10.22 12.16 -3.87
C LEU A 117 -9.95 13.26 -2.85
N PHE A 118 -8.73 13.35 -2.30
CA PHE A 118 -8.42 14.39 -1.33
C PHE A 118 -8.30 15.77 -1.98
N ALA A 119 -7.76 15.85 -3.20
CA ALA A 119 -7.77 17.08 -3.99
C ALA A 119 -9.21 17.53 -4.32
N MET A 120 -10.06 16.61 -4.80
CA MET A 120 -11.47 16.87 -5.08
C MET A 120 -12.22 17.34 -3.83
N HIS A 121 -12.09 16.60 -2.73
CA HIS A 121 -12.76 16.89 -1.47
C HIS A 121 -12.28 18.22 -0.87
N GLY A 122 -10.97 18.40 -0.70
CA GLY A 122 -10.40 19.63 -0.15
C GLY A 122 -10.78 20.87 -0.96
N ALA A 123 -10.70 20.79 -2.29
CA ALA A 123 -11.15 21.88 -3.16
C ALA A 123 -12.66 22.17 -3.02
N THR A 124 -13.50 21.14 -2.87
CA THR A 124 -14.95 21.30 -2.69
C THR A 124 -15.29 21.99 -1.38
N ILE A 125 -14.66 21.58 -0.27
CA ILE A 125 -14.85 22.19 1.04
C ILE A 125 -14.41 23.66 1.01
N LEU A 126 -13.25 23.97 0.42
CA LEU A 126 -12.80 25.35 0.27
C LEU A 126 -13.74 26.18 -0.63
N ALA A 127 -14.21 25.63 -1.75
CA ALA A 127 -15.12 26.31 -2.67
C ALA A 127 -16.49 26.63 -2.05
N THR A 128 -16.90 25.86 -1.04
CA THR A 128 -18.17 26.06 -0.33
C THR A 128 -17.99 26.58 1.11
N SER A 129 -16.76 26.92 1.51
CA SER A 129 -16.41 27.42 2.85
C SER A 129 -17.20 28.67 3.27
N ARG A 130 -17.53 29.57 2.34
CA ARG A 130 -18.39 30.75 2.63
C ARG A 130 -19.79 30.38 3.13
N TYR A 131 -20.20 29.12 2.98
CA TYR A 131 -21.45 28.56 3.47
C TYR A 131 -21.26 27.64 4.69
N GLY A 132 -20.08 27.64 5.31
CA GLY A 132 -19.74 26.82 6.48
C GLY A 132 -19.50 25.35 6.18
N ALA A 133 -18.94 25.02 5.00
CA ALA A 133 -18.68 23.63 4.58
C ALA A 133 -17.71 22.87 5.49
N ASP A 134 -16.76 23.58 6.11
CA ASP A 134 -15.76 23.04 7.04
C ASP A 134 -16.37 22.51 8.35
N ARG A 135 -17.60 22.92 8.68
CA ARG A 135 -18.39 22.37 9.80
C ARG A 135 -19.11 21.10 9.37
N GLU A 136 -18.35 20.10 8.94
CA GLU A 136 -18.88 18.92 8.25
C GLU A 136 -19.85 18.10 9.10
N ILE A 137 -19.64 18.00 10.42
CA ILE A 137 -20.56 17.29 11.32
C ILE A 137 -21.96 17.91 11.26
N ASP A 138 -22.04 19.25 11.29
CA ASP A 138 -23.32 19.96 11.22
C ASP A 138 -23.97 19.75 9.85
N GLN A 139 -23.18 19.78 8.76
CA GLN A 139 -23.67 19.52 7.40
C GLN A 139 -24.14 18.07 7.19
N ILE A 140 -23.62 17.13 7.97
CA ILE A 140 -24.03 15.72 7.94
C ILE A 140 -25.37 15.53 8.66
N THR A 141 -25.54 16.13 9.84
CA THR A 141 -26.76 15.96 10.65
C THR A 141 -27.90 16.85 10.19
N ASP A 142 -27.61 18.05 9.67
CA ASP A 142 -28.57 18.98 9.10
C ASP A 142 -28.04 19.57 7.78
N ARG A 143 -28.53 19.04 6.66
CA ARG A 143 -27.98 19.32 5.33
C ARG A 143 -28.16 20.79 4.94
N GLY A 144 -27.08 21.56 4.98
CA GLY A 144 -27.05 22.95 4.56
C GLY A 144 -26.72 23.17 3.08
N THR A 145 -26.79 24.43 2.63
CA THR A 145 -26.52 24.81 1.24
C THR A 145 -25.07 24.52 0.80
N ALA A 146 -24.12 24.43 1.73
CA ALA A 146 -22.76 24.00 1.44
C ALA A 146 -22.73 22.58 0.87
N ALA A 147 -23.33 21.63 1.59
CA ALA A 147 -23.42 20.24 1.18
C ALA A 147 -24.24 20.06 -0.11
N GLU A 148 -25.33 20.80 -0.27
CA GLU A 148 -26.15 20.74 -1.49
C GLU A 148 -25.38 21.22 -2.73
N ARG A 149 -24.66 22.34 -2.63
CA ARG A 149 -23.86 22.88 -3.74
C ARG A 149 -22.70 21.97 -4.09
N GLY A 150 -22.00 21.43 -3.09
CA GLY A 150 -20.93 20.45 -3.31
C GLY A 150 -21.44 19.19 -4.01
N ALA A 151 -22.58 18.65 -3.56
CA ALA A 151 -23.22 17.50 -4.19
C ALA A 151 -23.66 17.78 -5.63
N LEU A 152 -24.32 18.92 -5.88
CA LEU A 152 -24.79 19.30 -7.22
C LEU A 152 -23.65 19.53 -8.20
N PHE A 153 -22.56 20.17 -7.76
CA PHE A 153 -21.35 20.34 -8.58
C PHE A 153 -20.86 18.99 -9.12
N TRP A 154 -20.68 18.00 -8.26
CA TRP A 154 -20.22 16.68 -8.66
C TRP A 154 -21.26 15.93 -9.50
N ARG A 155 -22.55 16.02 -9.14
CA ARG A 155 -23.62 15.39 -9.91
C ARG A 155 -23.67 15.89 -11.34
N TRP A 156 -23.50 17.20 -11.54
CA TRP A 156 -23.51 17.80 -12.87
C TRP A 156 -22.20 17.57 -13.63
N CYS A 157 -21.07 17.42 -12.93
CA CYS A 157 -19.77 17.15 -13.53
C CYS A 157 -19.63 15.70 -14.03
N MET A 158 -20.02 14.71 -13.22
CA MET A 158 -19.75 13.28 -13.50
C MET A 158 -20.97 12.36 -13.40
N GLY A 159 -22.19 12.91 -13.31
CA GLY A 159 -23.45 12.16 -13.37
C GLY A 159 -23.91 11.53 -12.05
N PHE A 160 -23.05 11.49 -11.03
CA PHE A 160 -23.38 11.03 -9.67
C PHE A 160 -22.65 11.88 -8.62
N ASN A 161 -23.04 11.74 -7.34
CA ASN A 161 -22.42 12.47 -6.24
C ASN A 161 -22.45 11.67 -4.94
N ALA A 162 -21.56 12.04 -4.01
CA ALA A 162 -21.59 11.59 -2.62
C ALA A 162 -22.42 12.57 -1.76
N SER A 163 -22.74 12.14 -0.53
CA SER A 163 -23.13 13.01 0.59
C SER A 163 -21.90 13.52 1.36
N MET A 164 -22.10 14.52 2.23
CA MET A 164 -21.04 15.04 3.10
C MET A 164 -20.45 13.97 4.02
N GLU A 165 -21.20 12.95 4.46
CA GLU A 165 -20.64 11.86 5.26
C GLU A 165 -19.96 10.78 4.39
N SER A 166 -20.62 10.41 3.30
CA SER A 166 -20.17 9.27 2.50
C SER A 166 -18.85 9.54 1.77
N ILE A 167 -18.53 10.80 1.43
CA ILE A 167 -17.22 11.14 0.82
C ILE A 167 -16.05 10.79 1.74
N HIS A 168 -16.18 10.93 3.06
CA HIS A 168 -15.16 10.48 4.01
C HIS A 168 -15.06 8.96 4.06
N ARG A 169 -16.15 8.22 3.82
CA ARG A 169 -16.12 6.76 3.67
C ARG A 169 -15.38 6.34 2.41
N TRP A 170 -15.60 7.04 1.29
CA TRP A 170 -14.81 6.84 0.06
C TRP A 170 -13.33 7.07 0.31
N GLY A 171 -12.96 8.21 0.92
CA GLY A 171 -11.57 8.52 1.28
C GLY A 171 -10.95 7.48 2.23
N TRP A 172 -11.69 7.07 3.26
CA TRP A 172 -11.23 6.06 4.22
C TRP A 172 -10.94 4.71 3.54
N TRP A 173 -11.85 4.23 2.69
CA TRP A 173 -11.65 2.96 1.98
C TRP A 173 -10.51 3.03 0.97
N PHE A 174 -10.35 4.12 0.22
CA PHE A 174 -9.23 4.27 -0.72
C PHE A 174 -7.87 4.26 0.02
N ALA A 175 -7.77 4.99 1.13
CA ALA A 175 -6.55 5.00 1.94
C ALA A 175 -6.24 3.60 2.52
N VAL A 176 -7.25 2.90 3.06
CA VAL A 176 -7.09 1.55 3.62
C VAL A 176 -6.73 0.51 2.55
N LEU A 177 -7.40 0.57 1.40
CA LEU A 177 -7.18 -0.39 0.32
C LEU A 177 -5.80 -0.24 -0.32
N THR A 178 -5.19 0.95 -0.27
CA THR A 178 -3.80 1.19 -0.72
C THR A 178 -2.84 0.24 0.00
N VAL A 179 -2.88 0.22 1.34
CA VAL A 179 -1.97 -0.60 2.14
C VAL A 179 -2.42 -2.06 2.22
N LEU A 180 -3.73 -2.34 2.19
CA LEU A 180 -4.25 -3.70 2.24
C LEU A 180 -3.89 -4.49 0.97
N THR A 181 -4.09 -3.89 -0.20
CA THR A 181 -3.69 -4.53 -1.47
C THR A 181 -2.19 -4.65 -1.58
N GLY A 182 -1.43 -3.63 -1.15
CA GLY A 182 0.03 -3.74 -1.04
C GLY A 182 0.47 -4.93 -0.17
N ALA A 183 -0.16 -5.12 0.99
CA ALA A 183 0.16 -6.23 1.89
C ALA A 183 -0.11 -7.59 1.24
N ILE A 184 -1.26 -7.75 0.56
CA ILE A 184 -1.59 -8.98 -0.17
C ILE A 184 -0.57 -9.25 -1.29
N GLY A 185 -0.23 -8.21 -2.06
CA GLY A 185 0.74 -8.31 -3.17
C GLY A 185 2.12 -8.76 -2.70
N ILE A 186 2.63 -8.20 -1.61
CA ILE A 186 3.90 -8.62 -1.01
C ILE A 186 3.79 -10.03 -0.46
N LEU A 187 2.72 -10.34 0.29
CA LEU A 187 2.55 -11.65 0.94
C LEU A 187 2.60 -12.81 -0.07
N LEU A 188 1.99 -12.64 -1.24
CA LEU A 188 1.97 -13.64 -2.33
C LEU A 188 3.31 -13.75 -3.08
N THR A 189 4.16 -12.72 -3.00
CA THR A 189 5.41 -12.64 -3.76
C THR A 189 6.49 -13.51 -3.11
N GLY A 190 6.96 -14.51 -3.85
CA GLY A 190 7.91 -15.53 -3.38
C GLY A 190 7.27 -16.72 -2.66
N THR A 191 6.10 -16.54 -2.03
CA THR A 191 5.37 -17.62 -1.36
C THR A 191 4.43 -18.38 -2.30
N VAL A 192 3.82 -17.66 -3.26
CA VAL A 192 2.86 -18.21 -4.23
C VAL A 192 3.31 -17.93 -5.66
N VAL A 193 3.89 -16.75 -5.92
CA VAL A 193 4.34 -16.34 -7.25
C VAL A 193 5.82 -15.95 -7.20
N GLU A 194 6.66 -16.67 -7.95
CA GLU A 194 8.10 -16.43 -8.02
C GLU A 194 8.51 -15.44 -9.12
N ASN A 195 7.66 -15.25 -10.13
CA ASN A 195 7.91 -14.32 -11.23
C ASN A 195 6.57 -13.74 -11.75
N TRP A 196 6.33 -12.45 -11.48
CA TRP A 196 5.08 -11.79 -11.84
C TRP A 196 4.90 -11.58 -13.35
N TYR A 197 5.97 -11.34 -14.10
CA TYR A 197 5.91 -11.24 -15.56
C TYR A 197 5.47 -12.56 -16.19
N LEU A 198 6.09 -13.68 -15.81
CA LEU A 198 5.70 -15.01 -16.32
C LEU A 198 4.30 -15.41 -15.86
N TRP A 199 3.92 -15.06 -14.63
CA TRP A 199 2.54 -15.19 -14.17
C TRP A 199 1.59 -14.37 -15.07
N GLY A 200 1.95 -13.14 -15.39
CA GLY A 200 1.17 -12.27 -16.28
C GLY A 200 1.07 -12.83 -17.71
N MET A 201 2.15 -13.42 -18.24
CA MET A 201 2.14 -14.11 -19.53
C MET A 201 1.15 -15.29 -19.51
N LYS A 202 1.23 -16.14 -18.47
CA LYS A 202 0.33 -17.28 -18.29
C LYS A 202 -1.14 -16.88 -18.27
N HIS A 203 -1.45 -15.70 -17.72
CA HIS A 203 -2.81 -15.18 -17.60
C HIS A 203 -3.19 -14.17 -18.70
N GLY A 204 -2.35 -13.98 -19.72
CA GLY A 204 -2.68 -13.19 -20.91
C GLY A 204 -2.77 -11.67 -20.67
N ILE A 205 -2.12 -11.14 -19.64
CA ILE A 205 -2.11 -9.69 -19.35
C ILE A 205 -0.84 -8.97 -19.81
N VAL A 206 0.15 -9.73 -20.31
CA VAL A 206 1.39 -9.17 -20.85
C VAL A 206 1.18 -8.78 -22.31
N PRO A 207 1.41 -7.50 -22.68
CA PRO A 207 1.32 -7.08 -24.07
C PRO A 207 2.47 -7.66 -24.91
N ALA A 208 2.17 -8.02 -26.15
CA ALA A 208 3.18 -8.36 -27.15
C ALA A 208 3.55 -7.10 -27.94
N TYR A 209 4.84 -6.90 -28.17
CA TYR A 209 5.37 -5.84 -29.01
C TYR A 209 5.94 -6.45 -30.29
N PRO A 210 5.75 -5.81 -31.46
CA PRO A 210 6.37 -6.29 -32.68
C PRO A 210 7.90 -6.27 -32.52
N PRO A 211 8.61 -7.26 -33.09
CA PRO A 211 10.06 -7.22 -33.11
C PRO A 211 10.50 -5.98 -33.91
N ILE A 212 11.11 -5.02 -33.22
CA ILE A 212 11.93 -3.98 -33.85
C ILE A 212 13.23 -4.68 -34.30
N GLU A 213 13.91 -4.18 -35.34
CA GLU A 213 15.08 -4.75 -36.05
C GLU A 213 16.29 -5.24 -35.19
N ALA A 214 16.17 -5.31 -33.87
CA ALA A 214 17.06 -6.11 -33.04
C ALA A 214 16.86 -7.60 -33.36
N THR A 215 17.92 -8.23 -33.89
CA THR A 215 18.04 -9.69 -33.91
C THR A 215 17.71 -10.24 -32.52
N PRO A 216 16.79 -11.23 -32.39
CA PRO A 216 16.53 -11.89 -31.12
C PRO A 216 17.86 -12.35 -30.53
N VAL A 217 18.23 -11.80 -29.36
CA VAL A 217 19.46 -12.22 -28.67
C VAL A 217 19.19 -13.62 -28.14
N ILE A 218 19.78 -14.61 -28.80
CA ILE A 218 19.75 -15.99 -28.33
C ILE A 218 20.57 -16.04 -27.03
N ASP A 219 20.01 -16.66 -25.99
CA ASP A 219 20.72 -16.87 -24.74
C ASP A 219 22.03 -17.64 -25.01
N PRO A 220 23.21 -17.03 -24.75
CA PRO A 220 24.50 -17.69 -25.01
C PRO A 220 24.69 -18.97 -24.18
N MET A 221 23.94 -19.15 -23.08
CA MET A 221 23.97 -20.37 -22.28
C MET A 221 23.26 -21.55 -22.95
N ILE A 222 22.38 -21.30 -23.92
CA ILE A 222 21.72 -22.35 -24.71
C ILE A 222 22.63 -22.82 -25.86
N GLY A 223 23.55 -21.98 -26.33
CA GLY A 223 24.42 -22.24 -27.49
C GLY A 223 25.70 -23.04 -27.22
N GLY A 224 26.03 -23.35 -25.96
CA GLY A 224 27.28 -24.06 -25.58
C GLY A 224 27.20 -25.59 -25.57
N ALA A 225 26.07 -26.18 -25.97
CA ALA A 225 25.87 -27.62 -26.07
C ALA A 225 25.79 -28.07 -27.54
N GLN A 226 26.91 -27.93 -28.27
CA GLN A 226 27.19 -28.65 -29.51
C GLN A 226 28.64 -29.13 -29.51
#